data_AF-A0A7V6GAV8-F1
#
_entry.id   AF-A0A7V6GAV8-F1
#
_cell.length_a   1.000
_cell.length_b   1.000
_cell.length_c   1.000
_cell.angle_alpha   90.00
_cell.angle_beta   90.00
_cell.angle_gamma   90.00
#
_symmetry.space_group_name_H-M   'P 1'
#
loop_
_entity.id
_entity.type
_entity.pdbx_description
1 polymer ?
#
loop_
_entity_poly.entity_id
_entity_poly.type
_entity_poly.pdbx_seq_one_letter_code
_entity_poly.pdbx_strand_id
1 'polypeptide(L)'
;MMKKTISFLMFLILFFSFSAHAQGATDYIVQPGDSMWKIAVKHQVGLSEIIQANPHITNPALIYPGQKITIPDLSQTKNLENEVIRLVNVERQKNGLAPLKANWELSRVARFKSMDMAEKNYFSHISPTYGSPFKMITDFGLSYYSAGENIAMGQKTPAEVMKGWMKSSGHRANILNSTYTEIGVGLAVNNNGRNYWTQMFIRPRK
;
A
#
# COMPACT_ATOMS: atom_id res chain seq x y z
N MET A 1 -74.20 -7.52 -12.41
CA MET A 1 -72.91 -8.24 -12.50
C MET A 1 -71.78 -7.23 -12.73
N MET A 2 -71.13 -6.74 -11.67
CA MET A 2 -69.96 -5.86 -11.75
C MET A 2 -68.73 -6.65 -11.29
N LYS A 3 -67.79 -6.88 -12.20
CA LYS A 3 -66.53 -7.59 -11.92
C LYS A 3 -65.57 -6.62 -11.21
N LYS A 4 -65.21 -6.94 -9.95
CA LYS A 4 -64.16 -6.26 -9.19
C LYS A 4 -62.80 -6.78 -9.67
N THR A 5 -61.95 -5.92 -10.20
CA THR A 5 -60.55 -6.23 -10.48
C THR A 5 -59.72 -6.00 -9.21
N ILE A 6 -59.08 -7.07 -8.71
CA ILE A 6 -58.17 -7.04 -7.58
C ILE A 6 -56.78 -6.72 -8.14
N SER A 7 -56.20 -5.59 -7.74
CA SER A 7 -54.82 -5.22 -8.09
C SER A 7 -53.87 -5.87 -7.08
N PHE A 8 -52.94 -6.70 -7.56
CA PHE A 8 -51.94 -7.38 -6.74
C PHE A 8 -50.68 -6.51 -6.72
N LEU A 9 -50.35 -5.94 -5.56
CA LEU A 9 -49.16 -5.13 -5.35
C LEU A 9 -47.96 -6.07 -5.09
N MET A 10 -47.07 -6.21 -6.08
CA MET A 10 -45.88 -7.07 -5.98
C MET A 10 -44.76 -6.31 -5.26
N PHE A 11 -44.41 -6.75 -4.05
CA PHE A 11 -43.33 -6.20 -3.25
C PHE A 11 -41.98 -6.74 -3.79
N LEU A 12 -41.20 -5.88 -4.45
CA LEU A 12 -39.89 -6.24 -5.00
C LEU A 12 -38.83 -6.19 -3.89
N ILE A 13 -38.43 -7.35 -3.38
CA ILE A 13 -37.28 -7.47 -2.47
C ILE A 13 -36.01 -7.40 -3.31
N LEU A 14 -35.32 -6.26 -3.28
CA LEU A 14 -33.98 -6.09 -3.85
C LEU A 14 -32.96 -6.85 -3.00
N PHE A 15 -32.61 -8.06 -3.44
CA PHE A 15 -31.40 -8.74 -2.99
C PHE A 15 -30.18 -8.02 -3.57
N PHE A 16 -29.49 -7.22 -2.74
CA PHE A 16 -28.13 -6.78 -3.07
C PHE A 16 -27.19 -7.99 -2.93
N SER A 17 -26.91 -8.63 -4.07
CA SER A 17 -25.84 -9.61 -4.17
C SER A 17 -24.51 -8.90 -3.94
N PHE A 18 -23.96 -8.99 -2.73
CA PHE A 18 -22.56 -8.68 -2.49
C PHE A 18 -21.71 -9.68 -3.28
N SER A 19 -21.19 -9.23 -4.42
CA SER A 19 -20.15 -9.99 -5.12
C SER A 19 -18.87 -9.87 -4.28
N ALA A 20 -18.52 -10.94 -3.59
CA ALA A 20 -17.18 -11.11 -3.03
C ALA A 20 -16.20 -11.04 -4.20
N HIS A 21 -15.50 -9.91 -4.34
CA HIS A 21 -14.42 -9.80 -5.30
C HIS A 21 -13.29 -10.68 -4.79
N ALA A 22 -13.09 -11.84 -5.42
CA ALA A 22 -11.86 -12.58 -5.28
C ALA A 22 -10.72 -11.66 -5.74
N GLN A 23 -9.81 -11.30 -4.82
CA GLN A 23 -8.58 -10.60 -5.16
C GLN A 23 -7.85 -11.41 -6.23
N GLY A 24 -7.58 -10.79 -7.38
CA GLY A 24 -7.18 -11.48 -8.61
C GLY A 24 -5.73 -11.92 -8.60
N ALA A 25 -5.37 -12.86 -7.72
CA ALA A 25 -4.06 -13.48 -7.71
C ALA A 25 -3.75 -14.06 -9.10
N THR A 26 -2.58 -13.75 -9.63
CA THR A 26 -2.13 -14.23 -10.95
C THR A 26 -1.04 -15.25 -10.80
N ASP A 27 -1.10 -16.30 -11.60
CA ASP A 27 -0.07 -17.33 -11.59
C ASP A 27 1.10 -16.90 -12.47
N TYR A 28 2.31 -17.04 -11.94
CA TYR A 28 3.56 -16.84 -12.65
C TYR A 28 4.32 -18.16 -12.74
N ILE A 29 4.84 -18.46 -13.93
CA ILE A 29 5.70 -19.63 -14.16
C ILE A 29 7.15 -19.16 -14.09
N VAL A 30 7.88 -19.68 -13.10
CA VAL A 30 9.29 -19.34 -12.86
C VAL A 30 10.12 -19.65 -14.10
N GLN A 31 10.96 -18.69 -14.50
CA GLN A 31 11.86 -18.79 -15.64
C GLN A 31 13.31 -19.05 -15.19
N PRO A 32 14.17 -19.62 -16.05
CA PRO A 32 15.60 -19.69 -15.78
C PRO A 32 16.20 -18.33 -15.41
N GLY A 33 16.92 -18.26 -14.28
CA GLY A 33 17.55 -17.02 -13.79
C GLY A 33 16.67 -16.14 -12.90
N ASP A 34 15.40 -16.53 -12.68
CA ASP A 34 14.53 -15.87 -11.72
C ASP A 34 14.98 -16.09 -10.27
N SER A 35 14.67 -15.10 -9.44
CA SER A 35 14.56 -15.24 -7.99
C SER A 35 13.24 -14.62 -7.57
N MET A 36 12.68 -15.00 -6.42
CA MET A 36 11.46 -14.35 -5.91
C MET A 36 11.62 -12.83 -5.81
N TRP A 37 12.82 -12.34 -5.50
CA TRP A 37 13.11 -10.91 -5.48
C TRP A 37 13.00 -10.28 -6.87
N LYS A 38 13.59 -10.89 -7.91
CA LYS A 38 13.50 -10.37 -9.29
C LYS A 38 12.06 -10.35 -9.78
N ILE A 39 11.30 -11.39 -9.44
CA ILE A 39 9.87 -11.47 -9.75
C ILE A 39 9.11 -10.37 -9.00
N ALA A 40 9.36 -10.17 -7.70
CA ALA A 40 8.75 -9.10 -6.93
C ALA A 40 8.98 -7.72 -7.57
N VAL A 41 10.23 -7.43 -7.97
CA VAL A 41 10.59 -6.21 -8.69
C VAL A 41 9.84 -6.10 -10.02
N LYS A 42 9.84 -7.15 -10.83
CA LYS A 42 9.14 -7.21 -12.14
C LYS A 42 7.65 -6.91 -12.02
N HIS A 43 7.01 -7.39 -10.95
CA HIS A 43 5.57 -7.20 -10.72
C HIS A 43 5.25 -6.00 -9.81
N GLN A 44 6.27 -5.23 -9.39
CA GLN A 44 6.14 -4.11 -8.46
C GLN A 44 5.35 -4.49 -7.20
N VAL A 45 5.64 -5.67 -6.65
CA VAL A 45 5.12 -6.16 -5.37
C VAL A 45 6.29 -6.36 -4.41
N GLY A 46 6.03 -6.43 -3.12
CA GLY A 46 7.08 -6.77 -2.16
C GLY A 46 7.35 -8.27 -2.14
N LEU A 47 8.57 -8.63 -1.73
CA LEU A 47 9.00 -10.02 -1.59
C LEU A 47 8.18 -10.74 -0.52
N SER A 48 7.86 -10.08 0.61
CA SER A 48 7.01 -10.65 1.67
C SER A 48 5.62 -11.01 1.17
N GLU A 49 5.01 -10.17 0.33
CA GLU A 49 3.67 -10.41 -0.21
C GLU A 49 3.69 -11.63 -1.14
N ILE A 50 4.73 -11.80 -1.96
CA ILE A 50 4.91 -13.04 -2.74
C ILE A 50 5.09 -14.24 -1.80
N ILE A 51 5.93 -14.15 -0.78
CA ILE A 51 6.16 -15.27 0.16
C ILE A 51 4.85 -15.67 0.86
N GLN A 52 4.09 -14.69 1.36
CA GLN A 52 2.82 -14.93 2.04
C GLN A 52 1.76 -15.51 1.10
N ALA A 53 1.74 -15.11 -0.17
CA ALA A 53 0.85 -15.68 -1.20
C ALA A 53 1.24 -17.11 -1.61
N ASN A 54 2.45 -17.58 -1.26
CA ASN A 54 2.98 -18.89 -1.62
C ASN A 54 3.37 -19.73 -0.39
N PRO A 55 2.43 -20.03 0.53
CA PRO A 55 2.75 -20.77 1.76
C PRO A 55 3.23 -22.21 1.51
N HIS A 56 3.02 -22.74 0.30
CA HIS A 56 3.51 -24.04 -0.14
C HIS A 56 5.02 -24.05 -0.46
N ILE A 57 5.66 -22.88 -0.59
CA ILE A 57 7.09 -22.76 -0.85
C ILE A 57 7.83 -22.59 0.48
N THR A 58 8.39 -23.68 0.97
CA THR A 58 9.08 -23.75 2.28
C THR A 58 10.39 -22.96 2.31
N ASN A 59 11.11 -22.91 1.20
CA ASN A 59 12.33 -22.11 1.06
C ASN A 59 12.17 -21.05 -0.04
N PRO A 60 11.82 -19.79 0.30
CA PRO A 60 11.70 -18.70 -0.66
C PRO A 60 12.95 -18.39 -1.48
N ALA A 61 14.14 -18.78 -0.98
CA ALA A 61 15.40 -18.59 -1.70
C ALA A 61 15.62 -19.65 -2.80
N LEU A 62 14.79 -20.70 -2.87
CA LEU A 62 14.94 -21.83 -3.78
C LEU A 62 13.66 -22.08 -4.56
N ILE A 63 13.58 -21.48 -5.75
CA ILE A 63 12.53 -21.71 -6.73
C ILE A 63 13.12 -22.33 -8.00
N TYR A 64 12.32 -23.13 -8.71
CA TYR A 64 12.79 -23.86 -9.89
C TYR A 64 12.08 -23.40 -11.17
N PRO A 65 12.75 -23.36 -12.34
CA PRO A 65 12.08 -23.12 -13.61
C PRO A 65 10.89 -24.08 -13.82
N GLY A 66 9.76 -23.54 -14.30
CA GLY A 66 8.51 -24.27 -14.45
C GLY A 66 7.66 -24.35 -13.18
N GLN A 67 8.22 -23.99 -12.01
CA GLN A 67 7.44 -23.89 -10.78
C GLN A 67 6.41 -22.77 -10.90
N LYS A 68 5.19 -23.08 -10.47
CA LYS A 68 4.09 -22.12 -10.40
C LYS A 68 4.16 -21.37 -9.08
N ILE A 69 4.13 -20.05 -9.14
CA ILE A 69 4.02 -19.19 -7.96
C ILE A 69 2.85 -18.23 -8.15
N THR A 70 2.21 -17.87 -7.05
CA THR A 70 1.12 -16.92 -7.00
C THR A 70 1.67 -15.50 -6.79
N ILE A 71 1.32 -14.58 -7.68
CA ILE A 71 1.59 -13.15 -7.52
C ILE A 71 0.33 -12.51 -6.92
N PRO A 72 0.43 -11.90 -5.73
CA PRO A 72 -0.73 -11.29 -5.09
C PRO A 72 -1.21 -10.07 -5.88
N ASP A 73 -2.53 -9.93 -6.01
CA ASP A 73 -3.13 -8.72 -6.54
C ASP A 73 -3.21 -7.64 -5.47
N LEU A 74 -2.37 -6.61 -5.65
CA LEU A 74 -2.33 -5.43 -4.80
C LEU A 74 -2.99 -4.22 -5.48
N SER A 75 -3.78 -4.41 -6.55
CA SER A 75 -4.42 -3.32 -7.30
C SER A 75 -5.21 -2.37 -6.41
N GLN A 76 -6.08 -2.91 -5.55
CA GLN A 76 -6.86 -2.12 -4.60
C GLN A 76 -5.97 -1.35 -3.62
N THR A 77 -5.00 -2.03 -3.00
CA THR A 77 -4.04 -1.40 -2.07
C THR A 77 -3.25 -0.27 -2.76
N LYS A 78 -2.72 -0.53 -3.96
CA LYS A 78 -1.99 0.46 -4.77
C LYS A 78 -2.88 1.64 -5.15
N ASN A 79 -4.16 1.42 -5.45
CA ASN A 79 -5.10 2.50 -5.73
C ASN A 79 -5.31 3.40 -4.50
N LEU A 80 -5.41 2.82 -3.31
CA LEU A 80 -5.52 3.58 -2.06
C LEU A 80 -4.23 4.36 -1.75
N GLU A 81 -3.06 3.74 -1.93
CA GLU A 81 -1.75 4.39 -1.79
C GLU A 81 -1.59 5.56 -2.77
N ASN A 82 -1.94 5.35 -4.04
CA ASN A 82 -1.88 6.38 -5.08
C ASN A 82 -2.87 7.53 -4.82
N GLU A 83 -4.04 7.24 -4.27
CA GLU A 83 -4.99 8.28 -3.89
C GLU A 83 -4.46 9.16 -2.75
N VAL A 84 -3.72 8.60 -1.79
CA VAL A 84 -3.00 9.40 -0.79
C VAL A 84 -1.96 10.29 -1.46
N ILE A 85 -1.16 9.77 -2.40
CA ILE A 85 -0.16 10.56 -3.14
C ILE A 85 -0.83 11.72 -3.90
N ARG A 86 -1.96 11.45 -4.56
CA ARG A 86 -2.74 12.47 -5.26
C ARG A 86 -3.21 13.57 -4.30
N LEU A 87 -3.75 13.20 -3.14
CA LEU A 87 -4.20 14.14 -2.11
C LEU A 87 -3.04 14.96 -1.51
N VAL A 88 -1.87 14.37 -1.30
CA VAL A 88 -0.65 15.10 -0.92
C VAL A 88 -0.33 16.16 -1.96
N ASN A 89 -0.36 15.82 -3.24
CA ASN A 89 -0.05 16.76 -4.31
C ASN A 89 -1.10 17.87 -4.44
N VAL A 90 -2.37 17.60 -4.15
CA VAL A 90 -3.41 18.64 -4.03
C VAL A 90 -3.06 19.63 -2.91
N GLU A 91 -2.68 19.15 -1.72
CA GLU A 91 -2.29 20.03 -0.62
C GLU A 91 -1.01 20.83 -0.93
N ARG A 92 -0.03 20.21 -1.60
CA ARG A 92 1.19 20.91 -2.02
C ARG A 92 0.88 22.02 -3.03
N GLN A 93 0.04 21.76 -4.04
CA GLN A 93 -0.37 22.76 -5.02
C GLN A 93 -1.11 23.94 -4.40
N LYS A 94 -2.01 23.70 -3.44
CA LYS A 94 -2.68 24.76 -2.67
C LYS A 94 -1.70 25.68 -1.93
N ASN A 95 -0.51 25.17 -1.60
CA ASN A 95 0.55 25.90 -0.91
C ASN A 95 1.67 26.35 -1.87
N GLY A 96 1.43 26.34 -3.18
CA GLY A 96 2.39 26.84 -4.19
C GLY A 96 3.63 25.95 -4.38
N LEU A 97 3.59 24.69 -3.92
CA LEU A 97 4.70 23.74 -4.04
C LEU A 97 4.51 22.82 -5.26
N ALA A 98 5.65 22.44 -5.86
CA ALA A 98 5.67 21.43 -6.91
C ALA A 98 5.14 20.07 -6.40
N PRO A 99 4.41 19.31 -7.24
CA PRO A 99 3.97 17.97 -6.90
C PRO A 99 5.18 17.03 -6.74
N LEU A 100 5.08 16.11 -5.79
CA LEU A 100 6.03 15.02 -5.61
C LEU A 100 5.77 13.94 -6.66
N LYS A 101 6.85 13.42 -7.24
CA LYS A 101 6.80 12.26 -8.14
C LYS A 101 6.59 10.98 -7.33
N ALA A 102 5.63 10.15 -7.73
CA ALA A 102 5.45 8.84 -7.12
C ALA A 102 6.67 7.94 -7.40
N ASN A 103 7.22 7.33 -6.37
CA ASN A 103 8.31 6.35 -6.46
C ASN A 103 7.81 5.00 -5.95
N TRP A 104 7.68 4.02 -6.85
CA TRP A 104 7.14 2.71 -6.54
C TRP A 104 8.04 1.89 -5.61
N GLU A 105 9.37 2.07 -5.69
CA GLU A 105 10.34 1.42 -4.80
C GLU A 105 10.20 1.98 -3.38
N LEU A 106 10.02 3.31 -3.26
CA LEU A 106 9.76 3.94 -1.97
C LEU A 106 8.39 3.54 -1.40
N SER A 107 7.36 3.40 -2.23
CA SER A 107 6.06 2.85 -1.81
C SER A 107 6.20 1.41 -1.31
N ARG A 108 7.07 0.60 -1.96
CA ARG A 108 7.40 -0.74 -1.46
C ARG A 108 8.03 -0.65 -0.07
N VAL A 109 9.04 0.19 0.17
CA VAL A 109 9.63 0.37 1.51
C VAL A 109 8.57 0.78 2.54
N ALA A 110 7.73 1.77 2.21
CA ALA A 110 6.65 2.22 3.08
C ALA A 110 5.64 1.10 3.39
N ARG A 111 5.37 0.19 2.44
CA ARG A 111 4.47 -0.94 2.66
C ARG A 111 5.06 -1.97 3.60
N PHE A 112 6.34 -2.31 3.44
CA PHE A 112 7.06 -3.16 4.40
C PHE A 112 7.05 -2.56 5.81
N LYS A 113 7.18 -1.24 5.93
CA LYS A 113 7.10 -0.54 7.22
C LYS A 113 5.70 -0.67 7.84
N SER A 114 4.65 -0.47 7.05
CA SER A 114 3.26 -0.67 7.49
C SER A 114 2.98 -2.12 7.88
N MET A 115 3.49 -3.09 7.11
CA MET A 115 3.36 -4.52 7.41
C MET A 115 4.06 -4.88 8.73
N ASP A 116 5.28 -4.39 8.94
CA ASP A 116 6.03 -4.64 10.17
C ASP A 116 5.26 -4.11 11.41
N MET A 117 4.69 -2.91 11.31
CA MET A 117 3.81 -2.37 12.36
C MET A 117 2.56 -3.22 12.59
N ALA A 118 1.93 -3.69 11.51
CA ALA A 118 0.72 -4.51 11.55
C ALA A 118 0.96 -5.90 12.15
N GLU A 119 2.03 -6.59 11.72
CA GLU A 119 2.36 -7.97 12.12
C GLU A 119 2.91 -8.04 13.55
N LYS A 120 3.72 -7.04 13.95
CA LYS A 120 4.35 -7.00 15.28
C LYS A 120 3.57 -6.16 16.29
N ASN A 121 2.39 -5.68 15.91
CA ASN A 121 1.47 -4.93 16.76
C ASN A 121 2.13 -3.75 17.51
N TYR A 122 2.87 -2.90 16.77
CA TYR A 122 3.49 -1.69 17.32
C TYR A 122 3.18 -0.47 16.45
N PHE A 123 3.35 0.72 17.01
CA PHE A 123 3.20 1.98 16.29
C PHE A 123 4.33 2.95 16.66
N SER A 124 5.37 2.99 15.84
CA SER A 124 6.58 3.78 16.07
C SER A 124 7.33 4.02 14.77
N HIS A 125 8.04 5.15 14.67
CA HIS A 125 8.99 5.39 13.59
C HIS A 125 10.10 4.33 13.56
N ILE A 126 10.58 3.89 14.72
CA ILE A 126 11.64 2.87 14.80
C ILE A 126 11.03 1.47 14.68
N SER A 127 11.44 0.75 13.64
CA SER A 127 11.11 -0.65 13.45
C SER A 127 12.02 -1.55 14.30
N PRO A 128 11.47 -2.55 15.03
CA PRO A 128 12.28 -3.57 15.70
C PRO A 128 12.97 -4.53 14.71
N THR A 129 12.55 -4.54 13.43
CA THR A 129 13.11 -5.38 12.36
C THR A 129 14.14 -4.64 11.52
N TYR A 130 13.80 -3.42 11.12
CA TYR A 130 14.52 -2.65 10.10
C TYR A 130 15.22 -1.40 10.65
N GLY A 131 15.04 -1.08 11.94
CA GLY A 131 15.58 0.13 12.56
C GLY A 131 14.83 1.39 12.12
N SER A 132 15.57 2.49 11.94
CA SER A 132 14.96 3.76 11.53
C SER A 132 14.43 3.70 10.08
N PRO A 133 13.41 4.50 9.72
CA PRO A 133 12.88 4.50 8.34
C PRO A 133 13.95 4.92 7.33
N PHE A 134 14.87 5.78 7.75
CA PHE A 134 16.03 6.23 7.00
C PHE A 134 16.98 5.09 6.65
N LYS A 135 17.32 4.26 7.65
CA LYS A 135 18.10 3.04 7.44
C LYS A 135 17.34 2.07 6.53
N MET A 136 16.03 1.93 6.71
CA MET A 136 15.21 1.04 5.89
C MET A 136 15.21 1.46 4.41
N ILE A 137 15.09 2.75 4.10
CA ILE A 137 15.21 3.26 2.73
C ILE A 137 16.58 2.87 2.13
N THR A 138 17.68 3.05 2.86
CA THR A 138 19.02 2.68 2.38
C THR A 138 19.23 1.17 2.24
N ASP A 139 18.75 0.38 3.20
CA ASP A 139 18.89 -1.08 3.18
C ASP A 139 18.10 -1.71 2.03
N PHE A 140 17.04 -1.04 1.56
CA PHE A 140 16.26 -1.45 0.39
C PHE A 140 16.84 -0.93 -0.94
N GLY A 141 18.03 -0.31 -0.91
CA GLY A 141 18.78 0.08 -2.09
C GLY A 141 18.51 1.50 -2.61
N LEU A 142 17.70 2.30 -1.92
CA LEU A 142 17.44 3.69 -2.28
C LEU A 142 18.43 4.63 -1.60
N SER A 143 18.92 5.64 -2.32
CA SER A 143 19.83 6.64 -1.77
C SER A 143 19.23 8.05 -1.88
N TYR A 144 19.50 8.91 -0.89
CA TYR A 144 18.85 10.22 -0.79
C TYR A 144 19.73 11.28 -0.09
N TYR A 145 19.45 12.55 -0.37
CA TYR A 145 20.02 13.71 0.32
C TYR A 145 19.20 14.09 1.56
N SER A 146 17.88 14.02 1.45
CA SER A 146 16.94 14.23 2.56
C SER A 146 15.82 13.20 2.49
N ALA A 147 15.29 12.83 3.66
CA ALA A 147 14.15 11.93 3.78
C ALA A 147 13.26 12.32 4.97
N GLY A 148 11.99 11.96 4.90
CA GLY A 148 11.01 12.16 5.97
C GLY A 148 9.99 11.03 6.01
N GLU A 149 9.32 10.86 7.15
CA GLU A 149 8.27 9.86 7.36
C GLU A 149 7.06 10.46 8.08
N ASN A 150 5.86 10.09 7.62
CA ASN A 150 4.65 10.18 8.43
C ASN A 150 4.06 8.77 8.58
N ILE A 151 3.58 8.42 9.78
CA ILE A 151 2.85 7.18 10.03
C ILE A 151 1.45 7.48 10.58
N ALA A 152 0.51 6.58 10.33
CA ALA A 152 -0.84 6.65 10.89
C ALA A 152 -1.43 5.24 11.08
N MET A 153 -2.38 5.12 11.99
CA MET A 153 -3.01 3.86 12.34
C MET A 153 -4.49 4.06 12.59
N GLY A 154 -5.32 3.20 11.99
CA GLY A 154 -6.77 3.13 12.21
C GLY A 154 -7.64 3.91 11.23
N GLN A 155 -7.09 4.87 10.46
CA GLN A 155 -7.85 5.57 9.42
C GLN A 155 -8.22 4.61 8.28
N LYS A 156 -9.48 4.64 7.86
CA LYS A 156 -10.03 3.66 6.92
C LYS A 156 -9.82 4.06 5.46
N THR A 157 -9.70 5.36 5.19
CA THR A 157 -9.66 5.89 3.83
C THR A 157 -8.47 6.84 3.60
N PRO A 158 -8.04 7.01 2.33
CA PRO A 158 -7.05 8.01 1.95
C PRO A 158 -7.40 9.43 2.44
N ALA A 159 -8.68 9.81 2.36
CA ALA A 159 -9.15 11.12 2.82
C ALA A 159 -9.04 11.27 4.35
N GLU A 160 -9.40 10.25 5.11
CA GLU A 160 -9.28 10.26 6.58
C GLU A 160 -7.84 10.38 7.05
N VAL A 161 -6.92 9.61 6.46
CA VAL A 161 -5.51 9.64 6.84
C VAL A 161 -4.85 10.97 6.47
N MET A 162 -5.17 11.51 5.29
CA MET A 162 -4.69 12.84 4.88
C MET A 162 -5.21 13.95 5.78
N LYS A 163 -6.48 13.90 6.17
CA LYS A 163 -7.05 14.85 7.15
C LYS A 163 -6.32 14.76 8.48
N GLY A 164 -5.97 13.55 8.94
CA GLY A 164 -5.19 13.33 10.15
C GLY A 164 -3.80 13.95 10.08
N TRP A 165 -3.05 13.67 9.01
CA TRP A 165 -1.71 14.23 8.81
C TRP A 165 -1.71 15.75 8.67
N MET A 166 -2.64 16.34 7.90
CA MET A 166 -2.69 17.80 7.73
C MET A 166 -3.08 18.56 9.00
N LYS A 167 -3.78 17.93 9.94
CA LYS A 167 -4.09 18.49 11.26
C LYS A 167 -2.91 18.45 12.23
N SER A 168 -1.92 17.60 12.00
CA SER A 168 -0.70 17.51 12.81
C SER A 168 0.37 18.44 12.26
N SER A 169 0.91 19.34 13.08
CA SER A 169 1.96 20.27 12.66
C SER A 169 3.20 19.56 12.13
N GLY A 170 3.66 18.50 12.79
CA GLY A 170 4.82 17.70 12.38
C GLY A 170 4.59 16.97 11.06
N HIS A 171 3.45 16.28 10.92
CA HIS A 171 3.16 15.54 9.69
C HIS A 171 2.92 16.47 8.49
N ARG A 172 2.22 17.59 8.71
CA ARG A 172 2.03 18.64 7.71
C ARG A 172 3.35 19.26 7.26
N ALA A 173 4.29 19.48 8.19
CA ALA A 173 5.61 20.01 7.86
C ALA A 173 6.36 19.09 6.89
N ASN A 174 6.27 17.77 7.04
CA ASN A 174 6.84 16.82 6.07
C ASN A 174 6.15 16.93 4.69
N ILE A 175 4.81 16.94 4.65
CA ILE A 175 4.03 17.03 3.40
C ILE A 175 4.36 18.30 2.61
N LEU A 176 4.54 19.43 3.30
CA LEU A 176 4.81 20.74 2.70
C LEU A 176 6.31 21.08 2.64
N ASN A 177 7.19 20.13 2.93
CA ASN A 177 8.62 20.36 2.82
C ASN A 177 9.01 20.45 1.33
N SER A 178 9.59 21.57 0.93
CA SER A 178 10.01 21.84 -0.45
C SER A 178 11.29 21.09 -0.86
N THR A 179 12.03 20.51 0.09
CA THR A 179 13.26 19.78 -0.21
C THR A 179 13.01 18.43 -0.86
N TYR A 180 11.88 17.78 -0.57
CA TYR A 180 11.51 16.49 -1.14
C TYR A 180 10.99 16.64 -2.56
N THR A 181 11.30 15.64 -3.39
CA THR A 181 10.88 15.60 -4.80
C THR A 181 10.13 14.32 -5.15
N GLU A 182 10.26 13.28 -4.32
CA GLU A 182 9.59 12.00 -4.51
C GLU A 182 8.87 11.53 -3.25
N ILE A 183 7.82 10.74 -3.44
CA ILE A 183 6.99 10.17 -2.38
C ILE A 183 6.68 8.70 -2.65
N GLY A 184 6.66 7.91 -1.59
CA GLY A 184 6.09 6.57 -1.56
C GLY A 184 5.08 6.45 -0.43
N VAL A 185 4.00 5.69 -0.67
CA VAL A 185 2.96 5.42 0.32
C VAL A 185 2.74 3.93 0.42
N GLY A 186 2.62 3.44 1.65
CA GLY A 186 2.39 2.04 1.96
C GLY A 186 1.20 1.83 2.88
N LEU A 187 0.32 0.91 2.52
CA LEU A 187 -0.81 0.45 3.35
C LEU A 187 -0.65 -1.03 3.69
N ALA A 188 -0.83 -1.36 4.97
CA ALA A 188 -1.02 -2.73 5.44
C ALA A 188 -2.23 -2.81 6.38
N VAL A 189 -2.81 -3.99 6.48
CA VAL A 189 -3.96 -4.26 7.35
C VAL A 189 -3.59 -5.44 8.25
N ASN A 190 -3.72 -5.28 9.57
CA ASN A 190 -3.49 -6.40 10.48
C ASN A 190 -4.67 -7.38 10.48
N ASN A 191 -4.50 -8.51 11.18
CA ASN A 191 -5.53 -9.56 11.27
C ASN A 191 -6.88 -9.09 11.84
N ASN A 192 -6.90 -7.97 12.56
CA ASN A 192 -8.13 -7.38 13.14
C ASN A 192 -8.77 -6.34 12.21
N GLY A 193 -8.33 -6.22 10.95
CA GLY A 193 -8.83 -5.23 9.99
C GLY A 193 -8.36 -3.81 10.26
N ARG A 194 -7.33 -3.60 11.10
CA ARG A 194 -6.79 -2.26 11.38
C ARG A 194 -5.76 -1.87 10.33
N ASN A 195 -5.98 -0.71 9.72
CA ASN A 195 -5.06 -0.13 8.74
C ASN A 195 -3.85 0.52 9.41
N TYR A 196 -2.70 0.34 8.78
CA TYR A 196 -1.42 1.01 9.06
C TYR A 196 -0.96 1.69 7.78
N TRP A 197 -0.71 2.99 7.89
CA TRP A 197 -0.28 3.83 6.77
C TRP A 197 1.10 4.40 7.04
N THR A 198 1.92 4.42 6.00
CA THR A 198 3.23 5.05 6.01
C THR A 198 3.37 5.92 4.76
N GLN A 199 3.75 7.19 4.94
CA GLN A 199 4.26 8.07 3.89
C GLN A 199 5.76 8.22 4.07
N MET A 200 6.53 7.97 3.02
CA MET A 200 7.94 8.29 2.98
C MET A 200 8.20 9.31 1.88
N PHE A 201 9.07 10.26 2.18
CA PHE A 201 9.46 11.35 1.29
C PHE A 201 10.95 11.29 1.09
N ILE A 202 11.45 11.54 -0.13
CA ILE A 202 12.88 11.65 -0.40
C ILE A 202 13.21 12.77 -1.38
N ARG A 203 14.44 13.29 -1.26
CA ARG A 203 15.19 13.88 -2.38
C ARG A 203 16.28 12.87 -2.78
N PRO A 204 16.13 12.14 -3.90
CA PRO A 204 17.04 11.05 -4.24
C PRO A 204 18.46 11.56 -4.55
N ARG A 205 19.47 10.74 -4.26
CA ARG A 205 20.82 10.87 -4.84
C ARG A 205 20.78 10.14 -6.18
N LYS A 206 21.20 10.82 -7.25
CA LYS A 206 21.35 10.19 -8.56
C LYS A 206 22.50 9.19 -8.54
#